data_AF-A0A2N3BGJ2-F1
#
_entry.id   AF-A0A2N3BGJ2-F1
#
_cell.length_a   1.000
_cell.length_b   1.000
_cell.length_c   1.000
_cell.angle_alpha   90.00
_cell.angle_beta   90.00
_cell.angle_gamma   90.00
#
_symmetry.space_group_name_H-M   'P 1'
#
loop_
_entity.id
_entity.type
_entity.pdbx_description
1 polymer ?
#
loop_
_entity_poly.entity_id
_entity_poly.type
_entity_poly.pdbx_seq_one_letter_code
_entity_poly.pdbx_strand_id
1 'polypeptide(L)' 'MALSDSGMAAKGFSPKGETGLSKRSDAPVHLLRAGNEDITIGENSVLEGSFETQGAMFVDGAAINADLHATQLSIGA' A
#
# COMPACT_ATOMS: atom_id res chain seq x y z
N MET A 1 32.40 40.90 16.93
CA MET A 1 31.11 41.02 17.63
C MET A 1 30.06 40.48 16.67
N ALA A 2 29.69 39.19 16.78
CA ALA A 2 28.43 38.68 17.38
C ALA A 2 27.19 39.22 16.63
N LEU A 3 26.23 38.45 16.07
CA LEU A 3 25.64 37.18 16.48
C LEU A 3 25.08 36.40 15.27
N SER A 4 24.99 35.09 15.47
CA SER A 4 24.34 34.06 14.68
C SER A 4 22.84 34.31 14.46
N ASP A 5 22.29 33.83 13.34
CA ASP A 5 20.92 33.31 13.36
C ASP A 5 20.78 32.03 12.54
N SER A 6 20.20 31.03 13.21
CA SER A 6 20.12 29.64 12.82
C SER A 6 18.81 29.40 12.06
N GLY A 7 18.88 29.22 10.75
CA GLY A 7 17.77 28.69 9.95
C GLY A 7 17.84 27.17 9.89
N MET A 8 17.13 26.46 10.77
CA MET A 8 16.89 25.02 10.63
C MET A 8 16.00 24.77 9.41
N ALA A 9 16.59 24.28 8.32
CA ALA A 9 15.85 23.60 7.25
C ALA A 9 15.97 22.09 7.49
N ALA A 10 14.81 21.45 7.62
CA ALA A 10 14.62 20.05 7.94
C ALA A 10 15.47 19.13 7.05
N LYS A 11 16.08 18.11 7.67
CA LYS A 11 16.69 16.98 6.97
C LYS A 11 15.63 16.30 6.10
N GLY A 12 15.68 16.58 4.80
CA GLY A 12 15.04 15.74 3.80
C GLY A 12 15.60 14.34 3.94
N PHE A 13 14.77 13.43 4.47
CA PHE A 13 15.05 12.01 4.49
C PHE A 13 14.95 11.52 3.04
N SER A 14 16.11 11.32 2.42
CA SER A 14 16.26 10.64 1.14
C SER A 14 16.45 9.15 1.39
N PRO A 15 15.48 8.27 1.10
CA PRO A 15 15.81 6.87 0.89
C PRO A 15 16.42 6.75 -0.52
N LYS A 16 17.75 6.76 -0.59
CA LYS A 16 18.48 6.16 -1.71
C LYS A 16 18.21 4.65 -1.66
N GLY A 17 17.29 4.19 -2.52
CA GLY A 17 17.12 2.78 -2.87
C GLY A 17 17.64 2.58 -4.28
N GLU A 18 18.70 1.80 -4.38
CA GLU A 18 19.52 1.52 -5.54
C GLU A 18 18.77 0.77 -6.66
N THR A 19 19.27 0.93 -7.87
CA THR A 19 18.89 0.19 -9.09
C THR A 19 18.85 -1.32 -8.86
N GLY A 20 17.70 -1.93 -9.09
CA GLY A 20 17.57 -3.37 -9.19
C GLY A 20 16.39 -3.69 -10.08
N LEU A 21 16.65 -4.40 -11.18
CA LEU A 21 15.65 -5.04 -12.02
C LEU A 21 14.58 -5.69 -11.12
N SER A 22 13.40 -5.10 -10.98
CA SER A 22 12.25 -5.82 -10.47
C SER A 22 11.88 -6.83 -11.54
N LYS A 23 12.58 -7.96 -11.49
CA LYS A 23 12.13 -9.24 -12.04
C LYS A 23 10.63 -9.28 -11.75
N ARG A 24 9.84 -9.46 -12.81
CA ARG A 24 8.44 -9.86 -12.72
C ARG A 24 8.41 -11.07 -11.80
N SER A 25 8.21 -10.83 -10.51
CA SER A 25 7.97 -11.86 -9.54
C SER A 25 6.52 -12.22 -9.78
N ASP A 26 6.33 -13.21 -10.65
CA ASP A 26 5.12 -14.02 -10.81
C ASP A 26 4.89 -14.86 -9.55
N ALA A 27 5.05 -14.21 -8.40
CA ALA A 27 4.90 -14.76 -7.08
C ALA A 27 3.67 -14.06 -6.50
N PRO A 28 2.68 -14.79 -5.98
CA PRO A 28 1.51 -14.19 -5.37
C PRO A 28 1.98 -13.20 -4.32
N VAL A 29 1.65 -11.93 -4.53
CA VAL A 29 2.01 -10.85 -3.63
C VAL A 29 1.17 -11.03 -2.37
N HIS A 30 1.71 -11.74 -1.39
CA HIS A 30 1.10 -11.91 -0.07
C HIS A 30 1.31 -10.63 0.75
N LEU A 31 0.53 -9.58 0.45
CA LEU A 31 0.49 -8.35 1.23
C LEU A 31 -0.40 -8.56 2.46
N LEU A 32 0.19 -9.08 3.54
CA LEU A 32 -0.42 -9.05 4.87
C LEU A 32 -0.22 -7.66 5.48
N ARG A 33 -1.15 -6.73 5.20
CA ARG A 33 -1.19 -5.43 5.88
C ARG A 33 -2.10 -5.52 7.10
N ALA A 34 -1.52 -5.84 8.25
CA ALA A 34 -2.20 -5.64 9.53
C ALA A 34 -2.19 -4.14 9.84
N GLY A 35 -3.25 -3.43 9.48
CA GLY A 35 -3.36 -2.00 9.75
C GLY A 35 -4.74 -1.48 9.42
N ASN A 36 -5.14 -0.43 10.14
CA ASN A 36 -6.41 0.29 9.95
C ASN A 36 -6.41 1.11 8.65
N GLU A 37 -5.69 0.64 7.63
CA GLU A 37 -5.49 1.30 6.36
C GLU A 37 -6.64 0.96 5.43
N ASP A 38 -7.06 1.94 4.66
CA ASP A 38 -7.98 1.70 3.57
C ASP A 38 -7.24 0.97 2.43
N ILE A 39 -7.89 -0.05 1.87
CA ILE A 39 -7.38 -0.85 0.76
C ILE A 39 -8.13 -0.45 -0.51
N THR A 40 -7.40 -0.14 -1.59
CA THR A 40 -7.97 0.12 -2.91
C THR A 40 -7.35 -0.81 -3.93
N ILE A 41 -8.18 -1.60 -4.60
CA ILE A 41 -7.80 -2.58 -5.60
C ILE A 41 -8.35 -2.12 -6.94
N GLY A 42 -7.45 -1.77 -7.86
CA GLY A 42 -7.82 -1.26 -9.18
C GLY A 42 -8.24 -2.36 -10.17
N GLU A 43 -8.89 -1.94 -11.25
CA GLU A 43 -9.46 -2.77 -12.33
C GLU A 43 -8.51 -3.84 -12.92
N ASN A 44 -7.20 -3.58 -12.92
CA ASN A 44 -6.19 -4.47 -13.50
C ASN A 44 -5.57 -5.43 -12.46
N SER A 45 -6.22 -5.60 -11.30
CA SER A 45 -5.74 -6.45 -10.21
C SER A 45 -6.63 -7.68 -10.06
N VAL A 46 -6.02 -8.80 -9.67
CA VAL A 46 -6.72 -10.03 -9.28
C VAL A 46 -6.36 -10.34 -7.83
N LEU A 47 -7.38 -10.53 -7.00
CA LEU A 47 -7.24 -10.95 -5.61
C LEU A 47 -7.54 -12.44 -5.50
N GLU A 48 -6.65 -13.15 -4.82
CA GLU A 48 -6.82 -14.56 -4.45
C GLU A 48 -6.36 -14.76 -3.00
N GLY A 49 -7.09 -15.54 -2.22
CA GLY A 49 -6.80 -15.78 -0.80
C GLY A 49 -7.46 -14.77 0.15
N SER A 50 -6.97 -14.67 1.38
CA SER A 50 -7.63 -13.90 2.44
C SER A 50 -7.01 -12.53 2.65
N PHE A 51 -7.84 -11.50 2.71
CA PHE A 51 -7.47 -10.12 2.96
C PHE A 51 -8.28 -9.59 4.14
N GLU A 52 -7.59 -9.00 5.12
CA GLU A 52 -8.21 -8.42 6.30
C GLU A 52 -7.69 -7.00 6.53
N THR A 53 -8.59 -6.05 6.75
CA THR A 53 -8.29 -4.69 7.22
C THR A 53 -9.34 -4.19 8.21
N GLN A 54 -8.95 -3.31 9.12
CA GLN A 54 -9.91 -2.57 9.96
C GLN A 54 -10.42 -1.28 9.28
N GLY A 55 -9.83 -0.90 8.15
CA GLY A 55 -10.27 0.23 7.31
C GLY A 55 -11.38 -0.15 6.31
N ALA A 56 -11.58 0.73 5.33
CA ALA A 56 -12.43 0.47 4.18
C ALA A 56 -11.68 -0.33 3.09
N MET A 57 -12.39 -1.10 2.30
CA MET A 57 -11.86 -1.81 1.13
C MET A 57 -12.71 -1.50 -0.10
N PHE A 58 -12.05 -1.02 -1.15
CA PHE A 58 -12.64 -0.74 -2.45
C PHE A 58 -12.03 -1.67 -3.49
N VAL A 59 -12.85 -2.43 -4.20
CA VAL A 59 -12.40 -3.42 -5.19
C VAL A 59 -13.07 -3.17 -6.53
N ASP A 60 -12.33 -2.59 -7.47
CA ASP A 60 -12.74 -2.45 -8.89
C ASP A 60 -12.11 -3.54 -9.78
N GLY A 61 -11.19 -4.35 -9.22
CA GLY A 61 -10.57 -5.50 -9.89
C GLY A 61 -11.35 -6.81 -9.71
N ALA A 62 -10.73 -7.92 -10.13
CA ALA A 62 -11.33 -9.25 -9.97
C ALA A 62 -10.98 -9.86 -8.60
N ALA A 63 -11.95 -10.49 -7.95
CA ALA A 63 -11.74 -11.28 -6.73
C ALA A 63 -12.14 -12.74 -6.98
N ILE A 64 -11.17 -13.65 -7.01
CA ILE A 64 -11.36 -15.06 -7.33
C ILE A 64 -10.91 -15.89 -6.14
N ASN A 65 -11.83 -16.68 -5.55
CA ASN A 65 -11.55 -17.45 -4.33
C ASN A 65 -10.89 -16.58 -3.24
N ALA A 66 -11.41 -15.36 -3.08
CA ALA A 66 -10.89 -14.39 -2.13
C ALA A 66 -11.85 -14.16 -0.98
N ASP A 67 -11.34 -14.23 0.24
CA ASP A 67 -12.07 -13.90 1.46
C ASP A 67 -11.70 -12.48 1.89
N LEU A 68 -12.65 -11.55 1.81
CA LEU A 68 -12.41 -10.14 2.07
C LEU A 68 -13.10 -9.70 3.36
N HIS A 69 -12.31 -9.31 4.36
CA HIS A 69 -12.78 -8.80 5.64
C HIS A 69 -12.35 -7.34 5.80
N ALA A 70 -13.34 -6.45 5.85
CA ALA A 70 -13.15 -5.02 6.05
C ALA A 70 -14.31 -4.43 6.89
N THR A 71 -14.06 -3.32 7.57
CA THR A 71 -15.14 -2.58 8.28
C THR A 71 -16.16 -2.03 7.30
N GLN A 72 -15.70 -1.61 6.12
CA GLN A 72 -16.54 -1.22 4.99
C GLN A 72 -15.98 -1.88 3.73
N LEU A 73 -16.83 -2.56 2.96
CA LEU A 73 -16.44 -3.22 1.72
C LEU A 73 -17.32 -2.71 0.59
N SER A 74 -16.68 -2.23 -0.47
CA SER A 74 -17.32 -1.78 -1.72
C SER A 74 -16.68 -2.50 -2.90
N ILE A 75 -17.53 -3.08 -3.75
CA ILE A 75 -17.11 -3.81 -4.95
C ILE A 75 -17.69 -3.09 -6.16
N GLY A 76 -16.81 -2.61 -7.04
CA GLY A 76 -17.15 -2.04 -8.34
C GLY A 76 -17.66 -3.10 -9.29
N ALA A 77 -18.64 -2.73 -10.12
CA ALA A 77 -19.31 -3.61 -11.09
C ALA A 77 -18.81 -3.36 -12.53
#